data_AF-A0A6L6HUV5-F1
#
_entry.id   AF-A0A6L6HUV5-F1
#
_cell.length_a   1.000
_cell.length_b   1.000
_cell.length_c   1.000
_cell.angle_alpha   90.00
_cell.angle_beta   90.00
_cell.angle_gamma   90.00
#
_symmetry.space_group_name_H-M   'P 1'
#
loop_
_entity.id
_entity.type
_entity.pdbx_description
1 polymer ?
#
loop_
_entity_poly.entity_id
_entity_poly.type
_entity_poly.pdbx_seq_one_letter_code
_entity_poly.pdbx_strand_id
1 'polypeptide(L)'
;MASSENITAIRDRTSFNGAGVFLLALATVAAGWFFIDGLDALLLAWQTPEYSHGPLIPALSALMFLRELKQYPPQDGPVPDRWPGVAVIALAFGFGALGKLAQVDDIVAYATIIWVAGIILVGSISRCDKP
;
A
#
# COMPACT_ATOMS: atom_id res chain seq x y z
N MET A 1 -29.29 32.67 2.63
CA MET A 1 -29.19 31.58 1.64
C MET A 1 -27.80 30.89 1.59
N ALA A 2 -26.81 31.27 2.42
CA ALA A 2 -25.46 30.65 2.42
C ALA A 2 -25.26 29.53 3.48
N SER A 3 -26.34 28.96 4.04
CA SER A 3 -26.24 28.03 5.17
C SER A 3 -26.45 26.56 4.77
N SER A 4 -27.36 26.26 3.85
CA SER A 4 -27.66 24.87 3.45
C SER A 4 -26.54 24.25 2.60
N GLU A 5 -25.94 25.00 1.67
CA GLU A 5 -24.84 24.52 0.81
C GLU A 5 -23.57 24.19 1.60
N ASN A 6 -23.27 24.99 2.63
CA ASN A 6 -22.11 24.80 3.49
C ASN A 6 -22.27 23.57 4.39
N ILE A 7 -23.48 23.31 4.91
CA ILE A 7 -23.77 22.10 5.70
C ILE A 7 -23.72 20.83 4.85
N THR A 8 -24.19 20.86 3.60
CA THR A 8 -24.04 19.72 2.68
C THR A 8 -22.57 19.47 2.31
N ALA A 9 -21.77 20.51 2.09
CA ALA A 9 -20.36 20.39 1.77
C ALA A 9 -19.49 19.85 2.92
N ILE A 10 -19.83 20.17 4.18
CA ILE A 10 -19.17 19.62 5.37
C ILE A 10 -19.53 18.14 5.57
N ARG A 11 -20.81 17.76 5.32
CA ARG A 11 -21.27 16.37 5.50
C ARG A 11 -20.67 15.40 4.49
N ASP A 12 -20.36 15.85 3.29
CA ASP A 12 -19.73 15.03 2.25
C ASP A 12 -18.24 14.75 2.54
N ARG A 13 -17.55 15.70 3.21
CA ARG A 13 -16.12 15.58 3.60
C ARG A 13 -15.83 14.51 4.66
N THR A 14 -16.85 14.03 5.38
CA THR A 14 -16.73 13.01 6.44
C THR A 14 -17.40 11.68 6.08
N SER A 15 -17.73 11.47 4.81
CA SER A 15 -18.27 10.18 4.36
C SER A 15 -17.18 9.12 4.40
N PHE A 16 -17.18 8.31 5.46
CA PHE A 16 -16.38 7.10 5.54
C PHE A 16 -16.71 6.22 4.33
N ASN A 17 -15.78 6.13 3.38
CA ASN A 17 -15.97 5.30 2.18
C ASN A 17 -15.82 3.82 2.56
N GLY A 18 -16.86 3.26 3.16
CA GLY A 18 -16.89 1.88 3.63
C GLY A 18 -16.64 0.87 2.50
N ALA A 19 -17.05 1.19 1.27
CA ALA A 19 -16.75 0.37 0.09
C ALA A 19 -15.24 0.36 -0.22
N GLY A 20 -14.58 1.52 -0.15
CA GLY A 20 -13.13 1.62 -0.31
C GLY A 20 -12.36 0.85 0.76
N VAL A 21 -12.77 0.98 2.02
CA VAL A 21 -12.15 0.22 3.14
C VAL A 21 -12.39 -1.27 3.00
N PHE A 22 -13.59 -1.69 2.58
CA PHE A 22 -13.90 -3.09 2.30
C PHE A 22 -13.03 -3.65 1.17
N LEU A 23 -12.90 -2.92 0.05
CA LEU A 23 -12.05 -3.33 -1.07
C LEU A 23 -10.58 -3.39 -0.68
N LEU A 24 -10.09 -2.45 0.14
CA LEU A 24 -8.73 -2.47 0.67
C LEU A 24 -8.50 -3.69 1.57
N ALA A 25 -9.44 -3.98 2.47
CA ALA A 25 -9.38 -5.15 3.33
C ALA A 25 -9.37 -6.45 2.51
N LEU A 26 -10.28 -6.57 1.53
CA LEU A 26 -10.35 -7.70 0.62
C LEU A 26 -9.05 -7.86 -0.18
N ALA A 27 -8.51 -6.78 -0.75
CA ALA A 27 -7.25 -6.78 -1.47
C ALA A 27 -6.07 -7.20 -0.58
N THR A 28 -6.06 -6.76 0.68
CA THR A 28 -5.01 -7.10 1.65
C THR A 28 -5.06 -8.58 2.03
N VAL A 29 -6.25 -9.14 2.27
CA VAL A 29 -6.43 -10.57 2.55
C VAL A 29 -6.04 -11.42 1.33
N ALA A 30 -6.49 -11.02 0.13
CA ALA A 30 -6.15 -11.71 -1.10
C ALA A 30 -4.64 -11.68 -1.39
N ALA A 31 -3.99 -10.54 -1.17
CA ALA A 31 -2.54 -10.41 -1.32
C ALA A 31 -1.80 -11.25 -0.29
N GLY A 32 -2.20 -11.22 0.99
CA GLY A 32 -1.60 -12.06 2.03
C GLY A 32 -1.69 -13.55 1.70
N TRP A 33 -2.83 -14.00 1.17
CA TRP A 33 -2.99 -15.37 0.70
C TRP A 33 -2.10 -15.68 -0.53
N PHE A 34 -2.07 -14.76 -1.50
CA PHE A 34 -1.28 -14.96 -2.72
C PHE A 34 0.23 -15.01 -2.42
N PHE A 35 0.73 -14.16 -1.53
CA PHE A 35 2.16 -14.03 -1.25
C PHE A 35 2.66 -14.86 -0.05
N ILE A 36 1.84 -15.77 0.49
CA ILE A 36 2.16 -16.52 1.71
C ILE A 36 3.52 -17.23 1.65
N ASP A 37 3.86 -17.86 0.54
CA ASP A 37 5.14 -18.58 0.36
C ASP A 37 6.35 -17.63 0.52
N GLY A 38 6.25 -16.41 -0.02
CA GLY A 38 7.28 -15.39 0.13
C GLY A 38 7.36 -14.82 1.55
N LEU A 39 6.23 -14.69 2.25
CA LEU A 39 6.20 -14.26 3.65
C LEU A 39 6.82 -15.31 4.57
N ASP A 40 6.54 -16.60 4.33
CA ASP A 40 7.12 -17.71 5.09
C ASP A 40 8.63 -17.80 4.87
N ALA A 41 9.09 -17.67 3.62
CA ALA A 41 10.51 -17.62 3.31
C ALA A 41 11.22 -16.43 4.00
N LEU A 42 10.57 -15.26 4.01
CA LEU A 42 11.10 -14.07 4.68
C LEU A 42 11.19 -14.27 6.20
N LEU A 43 10.17 -14.90 6.81
CA LEU A 43 10.16 -15.20 8.24
C LEU A 43 11.25 -16.21 8.62
N LEU A 44 11.44 -17.26 7.81
CA LEU A 44 12.52 -18.23 7.97
C LEU A 44 13.89 -17.56 7.87
N ALA A 45 14.09 -16.67 6.90
CA ALA A 45 15.33 -15.92 6.74
C ALA A 45 15.63 -15.05 7.98
N TRP A 46 14.61 -14.43 8.58
CA TRP A 46 14.76 -13.62 9.79
C TRP A 46 15.03 -14.41 11.06
N GLN A 47 14.72 -15.71 11.08
CA GLN A 47 15.05 -16.60 12.20
C GLN A 47 16.52 -17.03 12.20
N THR A 48 17.26 -16.76 11.13
CA THR A 48 18.69 -17.05 11.08
C THR A 48 19.47 -16.15 12.04
N PRO A 49 20.54 -16.65 12.70
CA PRO A 49 21.35 -15.85 13.62
C PRO A 49 22.00 -14.60 12.97
N GLU A 50 22.10 -14.59 11.66
CA GLU A 50 22.75 -13.54 10.86
C GLU A 50 21.81 -12.37 10.54
N TYR A 51 20.48 -12.60 10.54
CA TYR A 51 19.46 -11.63 10.14
C TYR A 51 18.32 -11.47 11.17
N SER A 52 18.60 -11.73 12.46
CA SER A 52 17.62 -11.58 13.56
C SER A 52 17.03 -10.17 13.73
N HIS A 53 17.57 -9.17 13.03
CA HIS A 53 17.09 -7.79 13.01
C HIS A 53 16.10 -7.49 11.86
N GLY A 54 15.81 -8.46 11.00
CA GLY A 54 14.90 -8.30 9.86
C GLY A 54 13.52 -7.71 10.20
N PRO A 55 12.83 -8.15 11.27
CA PRO A 55 11.50 -7.65 11.62
C PRO A 55 11.47 -6.18 12.09
N LEU A 56 12.61 -5.66 12.56
CA LEU A 56 12.70 -4.27 13.04
C LEU A 56 12.57 -3.26 11.90
N ILE A 57 13.05 -3.58 10.69
CA ILE A 57 13.01 -2.67 9.55
C ILE A 57 11.56 -2.35 9.15
N PRO A 58 10.67 -3.33 8.87
CA PRO A 58 9.26 -3.04 8.58
C PRO A 58 8.58 -2.23 9.69
N ALA A 59 8.85 -2.55 10.96
CA ALA A 59 8.24 -1.88 12.10
C ALA A 59 8.69 -0.41 12.22
N LEU A 60 9.99 -0.15 12.10
CA LEU A 60 10.55 1.20 12.17
C LEU A 60 10.16 2.03 10.93
N SER A 61 10.21 1.46 9.72
CA SER A 61 9.75 2.13 8.50
C SER A 61 8.27 2.51 8.59
N ALA A 62 7.41 1.63 9.11
CA ALA A 62 6.01 1.94 9.33
C ALA A 62 5.81 3.05 10.38
N LEU A 63 6.54 2.99 11.50
CA LEU A 63 6.49 4.03 12.53
C LEU A 63 6.95 5.39 11.98
N MET A 64 8.04 5.42 11.22
CA MET A 64 8.56 6.63 10.60
C MET A 64 7.59 7.19 9.56
N PHE A 65 7.00 6.32 8.73
CA PHE A 65 5.97 6.73 7.77
C PHE A 65 4.73 7.34 8.45
N LEU A 66 4.24 6.73 9.53
CA LEU A 66 3.13 7.28 10.31
C LEU A 66 3.47 8.65 10.92
N ARG A 67 4.72 8.84 11.35
CA ARG A 67 5.20 10.15 11.84
C ARG A 67 5.23 11.18 10.71
N GLU A 68 5.71 10.79 9.53
CA GLU A 68 5.78 11.65 8.35
C GLU A 68 4.38 12.10 7.90
N LEU A 69 3.40 11.18 7.86
CA LEU A 69 2.00 11.50 7.56
C LEU A 69 1.37 12.49 8.55
N LYS A 70 1.84 12.49 9.81
CA LYS A 70 1.40 13.46 10.81
C LYS A 70 2.04 14.84 10.58
N GLN A 71 3.26 14.87 10.06
CA GLN A 71 4.02 16.10 9.79
C GLN A 71 3.61 16.76 8.47
N TYR A 72 3.29 15.95 7.46
CA TYR A 72 2.81 16.37 6.15
C TYR A 72 1.42 15.77 5.90
N PRO A 73 0.34 16.44 6.34
CA PRO A 73 -1.01 15.94 6.13
C PRO A 73 -1.29 15.79 4.63
N PRO A 74 -2.10 14.78 4.23
CA PRO A 74 -2.48 14.59 2.83
C PRO A 74 -3.04 15.88 2.24
N GLN A 75 -2.54 16.29 1.07
CA GLN A 75 -3.11 17.44 0.37
C GLN A 75 -4.47 17.06 -0.21
N ASP A 76 -5.51 17.76 0.23
CA ASP A 76 -6.87 17.62 -0.28
C ASP A 76 -6.94 18.21 -1.70
N GLY A 77 -6.96 17.34 -2.71
CA GLY A 77 -7.11 17.72 -4.11
C GLY A 77 -7.47 16.53 -5.01
N PRO A 78 -7.99 16.77 -6.23
CA PRO A 78 -8.24 15.72 -7.20
C PRO A 78 -6.91 15.03 -7.55
N VAL A 79 -6.80 13.73 -7.21
CA VAL A 79 -5.66 12.86 -7.57
C VAL A 79 -5.81 12.50 -9.05
N PRO A 80 -5.06 13.12 -9.99
CA PRO A 80 -5.37 13.02 -11.42
C PRO A 80 -4.94 11.67 -12.01
N ASP A 81 -3.88 11.07 -11.48
CA ASP A 81 -3.18 9.96 -12.12
C ASP A 81 -2.96 8.78 -11.16
N ARG A 82 -4.00 8.00 -10.83
CA ARG A 82 -3.88 6.77 -10.00
C ARG A 82 -3.26 5.58 -10.74
N TRP A 83 -3.15 5.67 -12.06
CA TRP A 83 -2.67 4.61 -12.95
C TRP A 83 -1.25 4.11 -12.68
N PRO A 84 -0.26 4.93 -12.28
CA PRO A 84 1.07 4.45 -11.91
C PRO A 84 1.00 3.44 -10.75
N GLY A 85 0.14 3.67 -9.76
CA GLY A 85 -0.06 2.73 -8.66
C GLY A 85 -0.63 1.39 -9.14
N VAL A 86 -1.61 1.44 -10.04
CA VAL A 86 -2.19 0.24 -10.66
C VAL A 86 -1.15 -0.54 -11.46
N ALA A 87 -0.29 0.16 -12.22
CA ALA A 87 0.79 -0.47 -12.97
C ALA A 87 1.81 -1.16 -12.05
N VAL A 88 2.15 -0.54 -10.90
CA VAL A 88 3.05 -1.14 -9.90
C VAL A 88 2.42 -2.37 -9.25
N ILE A 89 1.12 -2.33 -8.94
CA ILE A 89 0.39 -3.50 -8.41
C ILE A 89 0.38 -4.64 -9.43
N ALA A 90 0.10 -4.35 -10.71
CA ALA A 90 0.13 -5.34 -11.77
C ALA A 90 1.53 -5.95 -11.95
N LEU A 91 2.57 -5.12 -11.87
CA LEU A 91 3.96 -5.57 -11.88
C LEU A 91 4.26 -6.48 -10.68
N ALA A 92 3.82 -6.13 -9.48
CA ALA A 92 3.98 -6.96 -8.29
C ALA A 92 3.35 -8.35 -8.46
N PHE A 93 2.12 -8.43 -8.98
CA PHE A 93 1.48 -9.71 -9.27
C PHE A 93 2.21 -10.48 -10.37
N GLY A 94 2.74 -9.81 -11.39
CA GLY A 94 3.57 -10.43 -12.43
C GLY A 94 4.83 -11.07 -11.85
N PHE A 95 5.60 -10.34 -11.05
CA PHE A 95 6.80 -10.88 -10.39
C PHE A 95 6.47 -11.96 -9.37
N GLY A 96 5.40 -11.81 -8.59
CA GLY A 96 4.96 -12.84 -7.66
C GLY A 96 4.54 -14.14 -8.36
N ALA A 97 3.79 -14.04 -9.45
CA ALA A 97 3.43 -15.20 -10.27
C ALA A 97 4.66 -15.87 -10.89
N LEU A 98 5.61 -15.07 -11.42
CA LEU A 98 6.87 -15.59 -11.94
C LEU A 98 7.70 -16.29 -10.86
N GLY A 99 7.80 -15.70 -9.65
CA GLY A 99 8.49 -16.31 -8.51
C GLY A 99 7.88 -17.66 -8.12
N LYS A 100 6.54 -17.76 -8.06
CA LYS A 100 5.84 -19.02 -7.80
C LYS A 100 6.08 -20.07 -8.88
N LEU A 101 6.01 -19.67 -10.16
CA LEU A 101 6.26 -20.58 -11.28
C LEU A 101 7.71 -21.06 -11.33
N ALA A 102 8.66 -20.22 -10.90
CA ALA A 102 10.07 -20.55 -10.83
C ALA A 102 10.49 -21.26 -9.53
N GLN A 103 9.56 -21.44 -8.56
CA GLN A 103 9.85 -21.95 -7.22
C GLN A 103 10.95 -21.15 -6.48
N VAL A 104 10.95 -19.83 -6.67
CA VAL A 104 11.88 -18.91 -6.00
C VAL A 104 11.10 -18.00 -5.06
N ASP A 105 11.01 -18.42 -3.80
CA ASP A 105 10.21 -17.73 -2.78
C ASP A 105 10.74 -16.33 -2.48
N ASP A 106 12.05 -16.09 -2.64
CA ASP A 106 12.66 -14.77 -2.51
C ASP A 106 12.05 -13.75 -3.49
N ILE A 107 11.78 -14.15 -4.73
CA ILE A 107 11.15 -13.28 -5.73
C ILE A 107 9.73 -12.94 -5.30
N VAL A 108 9.00 -13.92 -4.76
CA VAL A 108 7.66 -13.72 -4.21
C VAL A 108 7.71 -12.75 -3.02
N ALA A 109 8.73 -12.85 -2.17
CA ALA A 109 8.96 -11.95 -1.04
C ALA A 109 9.22 -10.50 -1.50
N TYR A 110 10.11 -10.28 -2.48
CA TYR A 110 10.34 -8.95 -3.04
C TYR A 110 9.09 -8.39 -3.74
N ALA A 111 8.31 -9.24 -4.40
CA ALA A 111 7.05 -8.83 -5.01
C ALA A 111 6.04 -8.30 -3.98
N THR A 112 6.05 -8.80 -2.73
CA THR A 112 5.21 -8.23 -1.65
C THR A 112 5.54 -6.77 -1.34
N ILE A 113 6.83 -6.42 -1.37
CA ILE A 113 7.30 -5.05 -1.12
C ILE A 113 6.81 -4.12 -2.24
N ILE A 114 6.91 -4.58 -3.50
CA ILE A 114 6.39 -3.85 -4.65
C ILE A 114 4.87 -3.68 -4.56
N TRP A 115 4.15 -4.70 -4.11
CA TRP A 115 2.70 -4.62 -3.89
C TRP A 115 2.33 -3.55 -2.85
N VAL A 116 3.03 -3.51 -1.71
CA VAL A 116 2.84 -2.46 -0.68
C VAL A 116 3.10 -1.07 -1.26
N ALA A 117 4.19 -0.90 -2.03
CA ALA A 117 4.49 0.36 -2.70
C ALA A 117 3.38 0.77 -3.68
N GLY A 118 2.84 -0.19 -4.43
CA GLY A 118 1.72 0.03 -5.35
C GLY A 118 0.44 0.49 -4.64
N ILE A 119 0.08 -0.15 -3.52
CA ILE A 119 -1.07 0.24 -2.69
C ILE A 119 -0.91 1.67 -2.16
N ILE A 120 0.29 2.02 -1.67
CA ILE A 120 0.58 3.39 -1.20
C ILE A 120 0.46 4.38 -2.36
N LEU A 121 1.00 4.06 -3.54
CA LEU A 121 1.01 4.93 -4.71
C LEU A 121 -0.39 5.17 -5.31
N VAL A 122 -1.28 4.16 -5.29
CA VAL A 122 -2.70 4.32 -5.66
C VAL A 122 -3.39 5.33 -4.74
N GLY A 123 -2.98 5.39 -3.48
CA GLY A 123 -3.53 6.30 -2.47
C GLY A 123 -2.92 7.71 -2.48
N SER A 124 -1.67 7.89 -2.94
CA SER A 124 -0.87 9.09 -2.61
C SER A 124 -0.55 10.04 -3.76
N ILE A 125 -0.90 9.73 -5.00
CA ILE A 125 -0.38 10.48 -6.17
C ILE A 125 -1.14 11.78 -6.49
N SER A 126 -1.00 12.77 -5.63
CA SER A 126 -1.39 14.16 -5.93
C SER A 126 -0.38 14.76 -6.92
N ARG A 127 -0.81 14.99 -8.16
CA ARG A 127 -0.03 15.73 -9.17
C ARG A 127 -0.74 17.06 -9.48
N CYS A 128 -0.48 18.07 -8.66
CA CYS A 128 -0.44 19.48 -9.10
C CYS A 128 1.06 19.80 -9.20
N ASP A 129 1.66 20.22 -10.31
CA ASP A 129 1.20 21.22 -11.27
C ASP A 129 1.78 20.90 -12.66
N LYS A 130 1.02 21.21 -13.73
CA LYS A 130 1.57 21.52 -15.04
C LYS A 130 1.12 22.95 -15.38
N PRO A 131 1.99 23.71 -16.07
CA PRO A 131 2.44 25.06 -15.70
C PRO A 131 1.39 26.16 -15.78
#